data_AF-A0A7Y3C3C8-F1
#
_entry.id   AF-A0A7Y3C3C8-F1
#
_cell.length_a   1.000
_cell.length_b   1.000
_cell.length_c   1.000
_cell.angle_alpha   90.00
_cell.angle_beta   90.00
_cell.angle_gamma   90.00
#
_symmetry.space_group_name_H-M   'P 1'
#
loop_
_entity.id
_entity.type
_entity.pdbx_description
1 polymer ?
#
loop_
_entity_poly.entity_id
_entity_poly.type
_entity_poly.pdbx_seq_one_letter_code
_entity_poly.pdbx_strand_id
1 'polypeptide(L)'
;MKLRPLVEEMSVLRRARDHGLDVTFANAYPKGWPGPGGSRRIAAPPLAARGAGVLTRHEEALGRGEAVSSEIVNDGWRRHLGHEWLPQVTPEDAGINLARIAAGHHLTLYAHYATDTAGHKKSMKEAVAALERVDRFFGGLLTALPDDTLVFVASDHGNIEDIGAGHTTNPALGIAHGPGAKEAAGLTDIREAAGFVLGRLGVTGSSVGL
;
A
#
# COMPACT_ATOMS: atom_id res chain seq x y z
N MET A 1 12.72 -9.50 19.84
CA MET A 1 11.46 -9.96 19.21
C MET A 1 11.67 -10.17 17.71
N LYS A 2 11.01 -11.14 17.05
CA LYS A 2 11.12 -11.32 15.60
C LYS A 2 10.17 -10.32 14.89
N LEU A 3 10.59 -9.78 13.74
CA LEU A 3 9.84 -8.73 13.03
C LEU A 3 8.46 -9.18 12.52
N ARG A 4 8.32 -10.44 12.08
CA ARG A 4 7.05 -10.93 11.52
C ARG A 4 5.89 -10.93 12.53
N PRO A 5 6.04 -11.51 13.75
CA PRO A 5 5.03 -11.37 14.81
C PRO A 5 4.68 -9.92 15.12
N LEU A 6 5.68 -9.02 15.19
CA LEU A 6 5.42 -7.58 15.38
C LEU A 6 4.49 -7.00 14.30
N VAL A 7 4.69 -7.36 13.03
CA VAL A 7 3.83 -6.89 11.94
C VAL A 7 2.41 -7.48 12.05
N GLU A 8 2.26 -8.74 12.44
CA GLU A 8 0.94 -9.37 12.58
C GLU A 8 0.15 -8.83 13.78
N GLU A 9 0.83 -8.58 14.89
CA GLU A 9 0.20 -8.24 16.16
C GLU A 9 0.14 -6.73 16.43
N MET A 10 1.00 -5.93 15.79
CA MET A 10 1.17 -4.51 16.10
C MET A 10 1.28 -3.59 14.87
N SER A 11 0.87 -4.05 13.69
CA SER A 11 0.78 -3.16 12.53
C SER A 11 -0.14 -1.97 12.77
N VAL A 12 0.03 -0.92 11.96
CA VAL A 12 -0.86 0.26 11.97
C VAL A 12 -2.34 -0.13 11.81
N LEU A 13 -2.63 -1.11 10.93
CA LEU A 13 -3.98 -1.65 10.74
C LEU A 13 -4.50 -2.31 12.02
N ARG A 14 -3.70 -3.18 12.63
CA ARG A 14 -4.11 -3.91 13.83
C ARG A 14 -4.37 -2.95 15.00
N ARG A 15 -3.45 -2.00 15.23
CA ARG A 15 -3.57 -1.02 16.32
C ARG A 15 -4.77 -0.09 16.13
N ALA A 16 -5.03 0.38 14.91
CA ALA A 16 -6.21 1.20 14.62
C ALA A 16 -7.52 0.39 14.83
N ARG A 17 -7.57 -0.85 14.33
CA ARG A 17 -8.72 -1.75 14.52
C ARG A 17 -9.00 -2.06 15.99
N ASP A 18 -7.95 -2.32 16.77
CA ASP A 18 -8.06 -2.60 18.22
C ASP A 18 -8.62 -1.40 19.00
N HIS A 19 -8.60 -0.19 18.41
CA HIS A 19 -9.24 1.02 18.94
C HIS A 19 -10.65 1.27 18.37
N GLY A 20 -11.26 0.27 17.72
CA GLY A 20 -12.62 0.34 17.20
C GLY A 20 -12.76 1.11 15.88
N LEU A 21 -11.64 1.48 15.24
CA LEU A 21 -11.68 2.13 13.93
C LEU A 21 -11.94 1.10 12.83
N ASP A 22 -12.76 1.51 11.87
CA ASP A 22 -12.93 0.76 10.62
C ASP A 22 -11.68 0.91 9.73
N VAL A 23 -11.04 -0.22 9.42
CA VAL A 23 -9.79 -0.27 8.68
C VAL A 23 -9.87 -1.27 7.55
N THR A 24 -9.07 -1.05 6.51
CA THR A 24 -9.12 -1.89 5.32
C THR A 24 -7.77 -1.98 4.62
N PHE A 25 -7.57 -3.09 3.91
CA PHE A 25 -6.44 -3.28 3.00
C PHE A 25 -6.96 -3.36 1.57
N ALA A 26 -6.60 -2.38 0.75
CA ALA A 26 -7.18 -2.21 -0.58
C ALA A 26 -6.65 -3.20 -1.62
N ASN A 27 -5.48 -3.81 -1.37
CA ASN A 27 -4.89 -4.79 -2.27
C ASN A 27 -5.74 -6.05 -2.41
N ALA A 28 -5.86 -6.56 -3.63
CA ALA A 28 -6.34 -7.92 -3.87
C ALA A 28 -5.20 -8.94 -3.85
N TYR A 29 -5.51 -10.16 -3.40
CA TYR A 29 -4.67 -11.35 -3.53
C TYR A 29 -5.50 -12.52 -4.05
N PRO A 30 -4.97 -13.42 -4.89
CA PRO A 30 -5.76 -14.53 -5.44
C PRO A 30 -6.36 -15.39 -4.34
N LYS A 31 -7.57 -15.94 -4.55
CA LYS A 31 -8.13 -16.92 -3.61
C LYS A 31 -7.17 -18.07 -3.35
N GLY A 32 -7.06 -18.46 -2.08
CA GLY A 32 -6.14 -19.50 -1.65
C GLY A 32 -4.68 -19.05 -1.51
N TRP A 33 -4.33 -17.80 -1.83
CA TRP A 33 -3.02 -17.23 -1.48
C TRP A 33 -2.88 -17.15 0.06
N PRO A 34 -1.69 -17.43 0.64
CA PRO A 34 -0.41 -17.78 0.00
C PRO A 34 -0.23 -19.28 -0.28
N GLY A 35 -1.28 -20.08 -0.12
CA GLY A 35 -1.28 -21.54 -0.31
C GLY A 35 -0.76 -22.34 0.89
N PRO A 36 -0.86 -23.69 0.83
CA PRO A 36 -0.53 -24.60 1.94
C PRO A 36 0.93 -24.54 2.42
N GLY A 37 1.86 -24.00 1.63
CA GLY A 37 3.29 -23.88 1.97
C GLY A 37 3.76 -22.46 2.35
N GLY A 38 2.87 -21.46 2.38
CA GLY A 38 3.25 -20.10 2.02
C GLY A 38 3.35 -19.03 3.12
N SER A 39 3.34 -19.35 4.42
CA SER A 39 3.34 -18.28 5.45
C SER A 39 4.69 -17.55 5.59
N ARG A 40 5.81 -18.19 5.23
CA ARG A 40 7.18 -17.67 5.48
C ARG A 40 7.61 -16.56 4.51
N ARG A 41 6.96 -16.41 3.35
CA ARG A 41 7.35 -15.46 2.28
C ARG A 41 6.36 -14.31 2.08
N ILE A 42 5.42 -14.14 3.00
CA ILE A 42 4.46 -13.05 2.91
C ILE A 42 5.16 -11.72 3.19
N ALA A 43 5.07 -10.77 2.25
CA ALA A 43 5.54 -9.39 2.41
C ALA A 43 4.84 -8.67 3.58
N ALA A 44 5.43 -7.60 4.09
CA ALA A 44 4.92 -6.93 5.29
C ALA A 44 3.48 -6.37 5.15
N PRO A 45 3.07 -5.71 4.04
CA PRO A 45 1.70 -5.20 3.91
C PRO A 45 0.59 -6.28 3.98
N PRO A 46 0.63 -7.37 3.17
CA PRO A 46 -0.35 -8.45 3.34
C PRO A 46 -0.21 -9.21 4.66
N LEU A 47 0.97 -9.23 5.28
CA LEU A 47 1.15 -9.80 6.62
C LEU A 47 0.37 -8.98 7.67
N ALA A 48 0.50 -7.65 7.61
CA ALA A 48 -0.22 -6.72 8.46
C ALA A 48 -1.74 -6.84 8.25
N ALA A 49 -2.18 -6.87 6.99
CA ALA A 49 -3.59 -7.05 6.64
C ALA A 49 -4.15 -8.38 7.16
N ARG A 50 -3.38 -9.46 7.05
CA ARG A 50 -3.75 -10.77 7.61
C ARG A 50 -3.87 -10.71 9.13
N GLY A 51 -2.86 -10.16 9.82
CA GLY A 51 -2.85 -10.04 11.28
C GLY A 51 -3.95 -9.12 11.83
N ALA A 52 -4.37 -8.13 11.04
CA ALA A 52 -5.51 -7.28 11.31
C ALA A 52 -6.84 -7.85 10.77
N GLY A 53 -6.86 -9.04 10.18
CA GLY A 53 -8.08 -9.70 9.68
C GLY A 53 -8.80 -8.98 8.53
N VAL A 54 -8.08 -8.21 7.72
CA VAL A 54 -8.62 -7.40 6.58
C VAL A 54 -8.02 -7.78 5.23
N LEU A 55 -7.28 -8.89 5.14
CA LEU A 55 -6.84 -9.48 3.88
C LEU A 55 -8.00 -10.25 3.21
N THR A 56 -9.00 -9.53 2.72
CA THR A 56 -10.30 -10.10 2.30
C THR A 56 -10.67 -9.84 0.83
N ARG A 57 -9.84 -9.07 0.11
CA ARG A 57 -10.08 -8.74 -1.30
C ARG A 57 -9.39 -9.76 -2.22
N HIS A 58 -10.16 -10.24 -3.18
CA HIS A 58 -9.75 -11.24 -4.17
C HIS A 58 -10.10 -10.76 -5.59
N GLU A 59 -9.97 -11.62 -6.59
CA GLU A 59 -10.26 -11.33 -7.99
C GLU A 59 -11.64 -10.69 -8.20
N GLU A 60 -12.69 -11.11 -7.50
CA GLU A 60 -14.02 -10.50 -7.66
C GLU A 60 -14.08 -9.04 -7.23
N ALA A 61 -13.29 -8.66 -6.22
CA ALA A 61 -13.21 -7.28 -5.78
C ALA A 61 -12.49 -6.40 -6.83
N LEU A 62 -11.47 -6.93 -7.53
CA LEU A 62 -10.88 -6.24 -8.68
C LEU A 62 -11.89 -6.06 -9.81
N GLY A 63 -12.71 -7.10 -10.07
CA GLY A 63 -13.77 -7.06 -11.07
C GLY A 63 -14.83 -5.99 -10.82
N ARG A 64 -15.11 -5.67 -9.54
CA ARG A 64 -16.08 -4.64 -9.12
C ARG A 64 -15.46 -3.26 -8.87
N GLY A 65 -14.14 -3.10 -9.02
CA GLY A 65 -13.44 -1.85 -8.64
C GLY A 65 -13.41 -1.61 -7.12
N GLU A 66 -13.62 -2.66 -6.32
CA GLU A 66 -13.58 -2.64 -4.86
C GLU A 66 -12.20 -3.04 -4.31
N ALA A 67 -11.21 -3.26 -5.19
CA ALA A 67 -9.83 -3.54 -4.85
C ALA A 67 -8.87 -2.92 -5.86
N VAL A 68 -7.60 -2.83 -5.50
CA VAL A 68 -6.51 -2.40 -6.39
C VAL A 68 -5.45 -3.49 -6.46
N SER A 69 -4.93 -3.74 -7.66
CA SER A 69 -3.84 -4.70 -7.87
C SER A 69 -2.54 -4.14 -7.28
N SER A 70 -1.66 -4.99 -6.74
CA SER A 70 -0.32 -4.56 -6.27
C SER A 70 0.59 -4.05 -7.40
N GLU A 71 0.18 -4.20 -8.66
CA GLU A 71 0.81 -3.61 -9.85
C GLU A 71 0.10 -2.34 -10.34
N ILE A 72 -0.83 -1.78 -9.53
CA ILE A 72 -1.77 -0.70 -9.84
C ILE A 72 -2.86 -1.13 -10.84
N VAL A 73 -2.47 -1.79 -11.93
CA VAL A 73 -3.37 -2.26 -12.99
C VAL A 73 -3.56 -3.78 -12.96
N ASN A 74 -4.58 -4.28 -13.65
CA ASN A 74 -4.96 -5.69 -13.65
C ASN A 74 -4.18 -6.57 -14.66
N ASP A 75 -3.18 -6.01 -15.34
CA ASP A 75 -2.45 -6.69 -16.42
C ASP A 75 -1.85 -8.04 -15.99
N GLY A 76 -1.15 -8.09 -14.85
CA GLY A 76 -0.56 -9.34 -14.37
C GLY A 76 -1.61 -10.36 -13.94
N TRP A 77 -2.72 -9.92 -13.36
CA TRP A 77 -3.84 -10.80 -13.03
C TRP A 77 -4.46 -11.44 -14.29
N ARG A 78 -4.63 -10.63 -15.35
CA ARG A 78 -5.18 -11.10 -16.62
C ARG A 78 -4.22 -12.04 -17.33
N ARG A 79 -2.94 -11.66 -17.49
CA ARG A 79 -1.96 -12.37 -18.32
C ARG A 79 -1.27 -13.53 -17.64
N HIS A 80 -1.06 -13.46 -16.32
CA HIS A 80 -0.20 -14.41 -15.60
C HIS A 80 -0.96 -15.25 -14.58
N LEU A 81 -2.11 -14.78 -14.08
CA LEU A 81 -2.94 -15.51 -13.10
C LEU A 81 -4.21 -16.10 -13.71
N GLY A 82 -4.41 -15.96 -15.03
CA GLY A 82 -5.53 -16.58 -15.76
C GLY A 82 -6.88 -15.89 -15.55
N HIS A 83 -6.91 -14.67 -15.00
CA HIS A 83 -8.14 -13.91 -14.78
C HIS A 83 -8.43 -12.95 -15.94
N GLU A 84 -8.48 -13.45 -17.17
CA GLU A 84 -8.67 -12.65 -18.40
C GLU A 84 -9.97 -11.81 -18.40
N TRP A 85 -10.96 -12.25 -17.61
CA TRP A 85 -12.26 -11.60 -17.46
C TRP A 85 -12.21 -10.28 -16.66
N LEU A 86 -11.15 -10.04 -15.89
CA LEU A 86 -11.00 -8.79 -15.13
C LEU A 86 -10.96 -7.58 -16.07
N PRO A 87 -11.52 -6.43 -15.69
CA PRO A 87 -11.49 -5.23 -16.54
C PRO A 87 -10.06 -4.76 -16.80
N GLN A 88 -9.85 -4.14 -17.98
CA GLN A 88 -8.65 -3.32 -18.20
C GLN A 88 -8.88 -2.02 -17.44
N VAL A 89 -8.02 -1.75 -16.47
CA VAL A 89 -8.13 -0.59 -15.59
C VAL A 89 -6.91 0.28 -15.86
N THR A 90 -7.13 1.56 -16.16
CA THR A 90 -6.04 2.51 -16.29
C THR A 90 -5.47 2.84 -14.90
N PRO A 91 -4.23 3.36 -14.79
CA PRO A 91 -3.71 3.82 -13.50
C PRO A 91 -4.62 4.85 -12.83
N GLU A 92 -5.22 5.76 -13.61
CA GLU A 92 -6.19 6.74 -13.12
C GLU A 92 -7.43 6.08 -12.53
N ASP A 93 -8.03 5.12 -13.24
CA ASP A 93 -9.19 4.36 -12.75
C ASP A 93 -8.86 3.62 -11.44
N ALA A 94 -7.66 3.05 -11.34
CA ALA A 94 -7.18 2.40 -10.13
C ALA A 94 -7.05 3.38 -8.95
N GLY A 95 -6.56 4.60 -9.22
CA GLY A 95 -6.49 5.69 -8.24
C GLY A 95 -7.88 6.10 -7.74
N ILE A 96 -8.84 6.25 -8.67
CA ILE A 96 -10.24 6.54 -8.34
C ILE A 96 -10.85 5.42 -7.49
N ASN A 97 -10.56 4.15 -7.81
CA ASN A 97 -11.01 3.01 -7.01
C ASN A 97 -10.41 3.06 -5.60
N LEU A 98 -9.12 3.39 -5.46
CA LEU A 98 -8.51 3.57 -4.12
C LEU A 98 -9.20 4.69 -3.34
N ALA A 99 -9.48 5.84 -3.96
CA ALA A 99 -10.17 6.95 -3.32
C ALA A 99 -11.56 6.54 -2.79
N ARG A 100 -12.34 5.80 -3.60
CA ARG A 100 -13.65 5.27 -3.21
C ARG A 100 -13.58 4.28 -2.06
N ILE A 101 -12.58 3.39 -2.05
CA ILE A 101 -12.34 2.47 -0.93
C ILE A 101 -11.99 3.27 0.33
N ALA A 102 -11.11 4.26 0.20
CA ALA A 102 -10.66 5.11 1.31
C ALA A 102 -11.81 5.89 1.94
N ALA A 103 -12.72 6.46 1.14
CA ALA A 103 -13.88 7.20 1.63
C ALA A 103 -14.81 6.40 2.56
N GLY A 104 -14.76 5.06 2.50
CA GLY A 104 -15.58 4.18 3.34
C GLY A 104 -14.96 3.75 4.67
N HIS A 105 -13.71 4.13 4.98
CA HIS A 105 -12.98 3.61 6.13
C HIS A 105 -12.13 4.70 6.81
N HIS A 106 -11.85 4.55 8.10
CA HIS A 106 -10.99 5.49 8.82
C HIS A 106 -9.52 5.33 8.41
N LEU A 107 -9.09 4.11 8.06
CA LEU A 107 -7.74 3.84 7.58
C LEU A 107 -7.76 2.83 6.43
N THR A 108 -7.22 3.24 5.28
CA THR A 108 -6.96 2.35 4.15
C THR A 108 -5.46 2.19 3.93
N LEU A 109 -4.97 0.96 4.00
CA LEU A 109 -3.61 0.62 3.59
C LEU A 109 -3.62 0.06 2.16
N TYR A 110 -2.71 0.55 1.32
CA TYR A 110 -2.43 0.04 -0.02
C TYR A 110 -0.92 -0.02 -0.23
N ALA A 111 -0.44 -1.04 -0.93
CA ALA A 111 0.97 -1.19 -1.28
C ALA A 111 1.13 -1.60 -2.74
N HIS A 112 2.05 -0.99 -3.47
CA HIS A 112 2.42 -1.43 -4.81
C HIS A 112 3.90 -1.82 -4.87
N TYR A 113 4.26 -2.68 -5.83
CA TYR A 113 5.63 -3.20 -5.97
C TYR A 113 6.24 -2.92 -7.36
N ALA A 114 5.52 -2.15 -8.19
CA ALA A 114 5.89 -1.89 -9.58
C ALA A 114 7.25 -1.19 -9.73
N THR A 115 7.56 -0.22 -8.87
CA THR A 115 8.80 0.56 -8.91
C THR A 115 10.02 -0.27 -8.49
N ASP A 116 9.90 -1.05 -7.41
CA ASP A 116 10.95 -1.97 -6.99
C ASP A 116 11.24 -3.04 -8.06
N THR A 117 10.18 -3.65 -8.60
CA THR A 117 10.29 -4.64 -9.69
C THR A 117 11.00 -4.06 -10.92
N ALA A 118 10.68 -2.83 -11.31
CA ALA A 118 11.33 -2.16 -12.43
C ALA A 118 12.81 -1.84 -12.12
N GLY A 119 13.10 -1.41 -10.89
CA GLY A 119 14.46 -1.17 -10.38
C GLY A 119 15.37 -2.40 -10.52
N HIS A 120 14.90 -3.57 -10.07
CA HIS A 120 15.66 -4.83 -10.17
C HIS A 120 15.97 -5.28 -11.60
N LYS A 121 15.15 -4.87 -12.57
CA LYS A 121 15.38 -5.17 -13.99
C LYS A 121 16.48 -4.31 -14.60
N LYS A 122 16.93 -3.25 -13.91
CA LYS A 122 17.97 -2.32 -14.36
C LYS A 122 17.70 -1.74 -15.75
N SER A 123 16.42 -1.53 -16.08
CA SER A 123 15.96 -1.02 -17.36
C SER A 123 15.38 0.37 -17.20
N MET A 124 16.07 1.39 -17.72
CA MET A 124 15.61 2.78 -17.64
C MET A 124 14.21 2.97 -18.26
N LYS A 125 13.94 2.29 -19.37
CA LYS A 125 12.62 2.32 -20.02
C LYS A 125 11.51 1.81 -19.10
N GLU A 126 11.75 0.68 -18.42
CA GLU A 126 10.76 0.14 -17.50
C GLU A 126 10.63 0.97 -16.22
N ALA A 127 11.73 1.55 -15.75
CA ALA A 127 11.73 2.46 -14.61
C ALA A 127 10.85 3.70 -14.88
N VAL A 128 11.03 4.36 -16.03
CA VAL A 128 10.19 5.49 -16.44
C VAL A 128 8.73 5.08 -16.53
N ALA A 129 8.42 3.95 -17.19
CA ALA A 129 7.04 3.48 -17.31
C ALA A 129 6.39 3.15 -15.95
N ALA A 130 7.17 2.67 -14.98
CA ALA A 130 6.68 2.43 -13.62
C ALA A 130 6.40 3.74 -12.87
N LEU A 131 7.26 4.75 -13.02
CA LEU A 131 7.06 6.08 -12.44
C LEU A 131 5.86 6.80 -13.06
N GLU A 132 5.71 6.79 -14.39
CA GLU A 132 4.55 7.34 -15.09
C GLU A 132 3.24 6.66 -14.65
N ARG A 133 3.29 5.34 -14.39
CA ARG A 133 2.13 4.62 -13.84
C ARG A 133 1.77 5.11 -12.44
N VAL A 134 2.75 5.31 -11.56
CA VAL A 134 2.52 5.83 -10.20
C VAL A 134 1.98 7.26 -10.25
N ASP A 135 2.54 8.11 -11.11
CA ASP A 135 2.09 9.50 -11.29
C ASP A 135 0.63 9.57 -11.75
N ARG A 136 0.27 8.82 -12.80
CA ARG A 136 -1.11 8.72 -13.28
C ARG A 136 -2.07 8.15 -12.23
N PHE A 137 -1.61 7.20 -11.44
CA PHE A 137 -2.37 6.66 -10.31
C PHE A 137 -2.66 7.72 -9.25
N PHE A 138 -1.66 8.54 -8.88
CA PHE A 138 -1.87 9.68 -8.00
C PHE A 138 -2.84 10.70 -8.61
N GLY A 139 -2.75 10.98 -9.92
CA GLY A 139 -3.69 11.85 -10.62
C GLY A 139 -5.15 11.40 -10.44
N GLY A 140 -5.41 10.10 -10.64
CA GLY A 140 -6.75 9.52 -10.42
C GLY A 140 -7.18 9.55 -8.95
N LEU A 141 -6.27 9.19 -8.04
CA LEU A 141 -6.52 9.21 -6.59
C LEU A 141 -6.93 10.60 -6.12
N LEU A 142 -6.12 11.62 -6.43
CA LEU A 142 -6.33 13.00 -5.96
C LEU A 142 -7.58 13.64 -6.57
N THR A 143 -7.98 13.25 -7.78
CA THR A 143 -9.21 13.76 -8.42
C THR A 143 -10.49 13.30 -7.70
N ALA A 144 -10.45 12.13 -7.07
CA ALA A 144 -11.61 11.52 -6.40
C ALA A 144 -11.48 11.48 -4.86
N LEU A 145 -10.39 12.02 -4.31
CA LEU A 145 -10.11 11.98 -2.88
C LEU A 145 -11.08 12.90 -2.13
N PRO A 146 -11.69 12.45 -1.02
CA PRO A 146 -12.45 13.33 -0.14
C PRO A 146 -11.56 14.41 0.49
N ASP A 147 -12.10 15.63 0.64
CA ASP A 147 -11.37 16.79 1.18
C ASP A 147 -10.88 16.60 2.63
N ASP A 148 -11.54 15.71 3.39
CA ASP A 148 -11.22 15.38 4.78
C ASP A 148 -10.19 14.25 4.92
N THR A 149 -9.68 13.72 3.81
CA THR A 149 -8.78 12.57 3.81
C THR A 149 -7.31 12.97 3.67
N LEU A 150 -6.46 12.42 4.55
CA LEU A 150 -5.00 12.52 4.44
C LEU A 150 -4.46 11.37 3.59
N VAL A 151 -3.77 11.69 2.49
CA VAL A 151 -2.92 10.75 1.77
C VAL A 151 -1.51 10.84 2.34
N PHE A 152 -1.00 9.74 2.86
CA PHE A 152 0.36 9.60 3.34
C PHE A 152 1.05 8.44 2.60
N VAL A 153 2.16 8.74 1.93
CA VAL A 153 2.94 7.81 1.12
C VAL A 153 4.32 7.71 1.73
N ALA A 154 4.77 6.49 1.98
CA ALA A 154 6.11 6.19 2.43
C ALA A 154 6.69 5.05 1.60
N SER A 155 7.93 5.21 1.13
CA SER A 155 8.72 4.11 0.56
C SER A 155 9.53 3.46 1.67
N ASP A 156 9.62 2.13 1.66
CA ASP A 156 10.40 1.38 2.64
C ASP A 156 11.91 1.43 2.38
N HIS A 157 12.32 1.71 1.15
CA HIS A 157 13.70 1.96 0.76
C HIS A 157 13.80 2.73 -0.57
N GLY A 158 15.03 3.08 -0.96
CA GLY A 158 15.35 3.50 -2.33
C GLY A 158 15.63 2.30 -3.23
N ASN A 159 15.45 2.47 -4.55
CA ASN A 159 15.84 1.54 -5.60
C ASN A 159 15.85 2.27 -6.96
N ILE A 160 14.66 2.57 -7.47
CA ILE A 160 14.44 3.02 -8.85
C ILE A 160 15.11 4.37 -9.18
N GLU A 161 15.47 5.17 -8.17
CA GLU A 161 16.22 6.42 -8.36
C GLU A 161 17.67 6.19 -8.80
N ASP A 162 18.24 5.01 -8.52
CA ASP A 162 19.49 4.52 -9.09
C ASP A 162 19.31 3.12 -9.67
N ILE A 163 18.90 3.10 -10.94
CA ILE A 163 18.63 1.89 -11.71
C ILE A 163 19.83 0.93 -11.80
N GLY A 164 21.05 1.39 -11.52
CA GLY A 164 22.27 0.57 -11.56
C GLY A 164 22.55 -0.19 -10.26
N ALA A 165 22.07 0.33 -9.12
CA ALA A 165 22.48 -0.11 -7.78
C ALA A 165 21.60 -1.22 -7.18
N GLY A 166 20.35 -1.35 -7.62
CA GLY A 166 19.35 -2.15 -6.88
C GLY A 166 18.87 -1.36 -5.66
N HIS A 167 18.69 -2.00 -4.51
CA HIS A 167 18.32 -1.25 -3.30
C HIS A 167 19.44 -0.29 -2.90
N THR A 168 19.06 0.93 -2.52
CA THR A 168 20.01 1.97 -2.11
C THR A 168 19.85 2.33 -0.63
N THR A 169 20.81 3.09 -0.12
CA THR A 169 20.72 3.75 1.20
C THR A 169 20.37 5.23 1.07
N ASN A 170 19.86 5.66 -0.09
CA ASN A 170 19.38 7.03 -0.26
C ASN A 170 18.15 7.26 0.63
N PRO A 171 17.86 8.51 1.03
CA PRO A 171 16.62 8.84 1.72
C PRO A 171 15.40 8.35 0.93
N ALA A 172 14.54 7.57 1.58
CA ALA A 172 13.33 7.04 0.96
C ALA A 172 12.27 8.15 0.78
N LEU A 173 11.38 7.97 -0.18
CA LEU A 173 10.31 8.92 -0.48
C LEU A 173 9.29 8.99 0.67
N GLY A 174 8.94 10.22 1.07
CA GLY A 174 7.80 10.54 1.95
C GLY A 174 6.96 11.66 1.35
N ILE A 175 5.65 11.45 1.18
CA ILE A 175 4.71 12.46 0.65
C ILE A 175 3.48 12.49 1.56
N ALA A 176 3.00 13.70 1.86
CA ALA A 176 1.71 13.90 2.52
C ALA A 176 0.87 14.94 1.77
N HIS A 177 -0.43 14.67 1.64
CA HIS A 177 -1.40 15.57 1.01
C HIS A 177 -2.74 15.52 1.74
N GLY A 178 -3.38 16.67 1.94
CA GLY A 178 -4.66 16.79 2.64
C GLY A 178 -4.52 17.25 4.10
N PRO A 179 -5.57 17.08 4.92
CA PRO A 179 -5.61 17.55 6.30
C PRO A 179 -4.51 16.93 7.18
N GLY A 180 -3.72 17.77 7.85
CA GLY A 180 -2.63 17.31 8.72
C GLY A 180 -1.34 16.91 7.99
N ALA A 181 -1.20 17.25 6.70
CA ALA A 181 0.00 16.94 5.91
C ALA A 181 1.24 17.72 6.36
N LYS A 182 1.09 18.93 6.92
CA LYS A 182 2.24 19.75 7.37
C LYS A 182 3.00 19.08 8.52
N GLU A 183 2.28 18.36 9.37
CA GLU A 183 2.81 17.62 10.50
C GLU A 183 3.67 16.43 10.07
N ALA A 184 3.49 15.92 8.84
CA ALA A 184 4.34 14.88 8.27
C ALA A 184 5.75 15.40 7.89
N ALA A 185 5.95 16.71 7.73
CA ALA A 185 7.22 17.29 7.29
C ALA A 185 8.37 17.07 8.30
N GLY A 186 8.04 16.78 9.57
CA GLY A 186 9.02 16.46 10.60
C GLY A 186 9.46 14.99 10.61
N LEU A 187 8.81 14.11 9.83
CA LEU A 187 9.16 12.69 9.78
C LEU A 187 10.43 12.51 8.96
N THR A 188 11.43 11.87 9.57
CA THR A 188 12.73 11.62 8.93
C THR A 188 13.07 10.13 8.86
N ASP A 189 12.30 9.30 9.56
CA ASP A 189 12.47 7.87 9.63
C ASP A 189 11.13 7.13 9.47
N ILE A 190 11.11 6.08 8.65
CA ILE A 190 9.91 5.28 8.41
C ILE A 190 9.34 4.66 9.70
N ARG A 191 10.15 4.46 10.73
CA ARG A 191 9.69 3.98 12.04
C ARG A 191 8.68 4.94 12.69
N GLU A 192 8.69 6.20 12.32
CA GLU A 192 7.76 7.24 12.80
C GLU A 192 6.40 7.17 12.10
N ALA A 193 6.34 6.62 10.88
CA ALA A 193 5.15 6.61 10.03
C ALA A 193 3.92 6.00 10.72
N ALA A 194 4.08 4.85 11.38
CA ALA A 194 2.97 4.20 12.07
C ALA A 194 2.44 5.04 13.24
N GLY A 195 3.33 5.69 14.00
CA GLY A 195 2.97 6.58 15.10
C GLY A 195 2.24 7.82 14.59
N PHE A 196 2.74 8.42 13.50
CA PHE A 196 2.10 9.54 12.83
C PHE A 196 0.68 9.20 12.39
N VAL A 197 0.50 8.12 11.62
CA VAL A 197 -0.83 7.70 11.12
C VAL A 197 -1.80 7.44 12.28
N LEU A 198 -1.37 6.72 13.32
CA LEU A 198 -2.22 6.46 14.49
C LEU A 198 -2.58 7.75 15.24
N GLY A 199 -1.63 8.68 15.40
CA GLY A 199 -1.89 9.99 16.00
C GLY A 199 -2.90 10.81 15.22
N ARG A 200 -2.86 10.76 13.87
CA ARG A 200 -3.87 11.40 13.00
C ARG A 200 -5.27 10.80 13.17
N LEU A 201 -5.34 9.52 13.54
CA LEU A 201 -6.58 8.81 13.82
C LEU A 201 -7.05 8.93 15.29
N GLY A 202 -6.38 9.75 16.11
CA GLY A 202 -6.71 9.90 17.53
C GLY A 202 -6.37 8.67 18.38
N VAL A 203 -5.56 7.74 17.87
CA VAL A 203 -5.13 6.54 18.58
C VAL A 203 -3.90 6.87 19.44
N THR A 204 -4.10 7.09 20.73
CA THR A 204 -3.04 7.44 21.69
C THR A 204 -2.63 6.25 22.56
N GLY A 205 -1.35 5.83 22.48
CA GLY A 205 -0.75 4.76 23.30
C GLY A 205 -1.28 3.35 22.99
N SER A 206 -0.62 2.23 23.30
CA SER A 206 0.56 2.01 24.12
C SER A 206 1.86 2.17 23.33
N SER A 207 2.79 2.95 23.88
CA SER A 207 4.21 2.67 23.73
C SER A 207 4.43 1.20 24.07
N VAL A 208 4.81 0.38 23.10
CA VAL A 208 5.56 -0.82 23.45
C VAL A 208 6.91 -0.29 23.88
N GLY A 209 7.13 -0.29 25.20
CA GLY A 209 8.46 -0.15 25.75
C GLY A 209 9.38 -1.14 25.02
N LEU A 210 10.34 -0.60 24.30
CA LEU A 210 11.57 -1.32 23.97
C LEU A 210 12.48 -1.28 25.19
#